data_AF-A0AAV3XEH4-F1
#
_entry.id   AF-A0AAV3XEH4-F1
#
_cell.length_a   1.000
_cell.length_b   1.000
_cell.length_c   1.000
_cell.angle_alpha   90.00
_cell.angle_beta   90.00
_cell.angle_gamma   90.00
#
_symmetry.space_group_name_H-M   'P 1'
#
loop_
_entity.id
_entity.type
_entity.pdbx_description
1 polymer ?
#
loop_
_entity_poly.entity_id
_entity_poly.type
_entity_poly.pdbx_seq_one_letter_code
_entity_poly.pdbx_strand_id
1 'polypeptide(L)'
;MSDRQLLSSQISLNLFLALTIVQPLSIGAKSQNNQLLLPGTGRMPIPQEKSTLEYNPPQRGAPGDRKDAGTYNHPPLPTRLEYDPPQRGAPDERSDAGSRGSEDLLALVPVNQYGWTTAEYPTFWFYLKRQTSSTSTIKLELIDEHHKVVYQITLALTQREGIMHITLPKTAPRLEIGKQYQWVLSSGEMGNEMHAGGWIERVALTPELASQLQQAKPRERVLIFAKNGFWYETITELAALRRANPQDTQLADDWVALLQDPDVSLTEIISQLLVPCCTP
;
A
#
# COMPACT_ATOMS: atom_id res chain seq x y z
N MET A 1 70.05 -14.81 -12.20
CA MET A 1 68.87 -15.55 -12.72
C MET A 1 67.69 -14.61 -12.54
N SER A 2 67.48 -13.68 -13.48
CA SER A 2 66.65 -13.82 -14.70
C SER A 2 65.16 -13.89 -14.40
N ASP A 3 64.23 -13.30 -15.13
CA ASP A 3 64.15 -12.15 -16.06
C ASP A 3 62.67 -12.18 -16.52
N ARG A 4 61.97 -11.03 -16.59
CA ARG A 4 60.78 -10.71 -17.44
C ARG A 4 59.50 -11.60 -17.29
N GLN A 5 58.24 -11.16 -17.44
CA GLN A 5 57.50 -10.23 -18.32
C GLN A 5 56.23 -9.79 -17.53
N LEU A 6 55.67 -8.57 -17.48
CA LEU A 6 55.15 -7.59 -18.46
C LEU A 6 54.10 -8.09 -19.47
N LEU A 7 52.84 -7.67 -19.28
CA LEU A 7 51.76 -7.35 -20.24
C LEU A 7 50.61 -6.76 -19.38
N SER A 8 50.15 -5.49 -19.40
CA SER A 8 49.90 -4.46 -20.42
C SER A 8 48.96 -4.89 -21.56
N SER A 9 47.76 -4.31 -21.60
CA SER A 9 47.00 -3.82 -22.80
C SER A 9 45.50 -3.73 -22.46
N GLN A 10 44.96 -2.54 -22.14
CA GLN A 10 44.32 -1.55 -23.03
C GLN A 10 42.90 -1.87 -23.53
N ILE A 11 41.98 -0.94 -23.18
CA ILE A 11 41.01 -0.22 -24.02
C ILE A 11 40.02 -1.03 -24.86
N SER A 12 38.72 -0.82 -24.60
CA SER A 12 37.72 -0.58 -25.64
C SER A 12 36.57 0.27 -25.10
N LEU A 13 36.61 1.54 -25.47
CA LEU A 13 35.54 2.52 -25.43
C LEU A 13 34.76 2.40 -26.75
N ASN A 14 33.45 2.18 -26.71
CA ASN A 14 32.49 2.38 -27.81
C ASN A 14 31.13 2.59 -27.11
N LEU A 15 30.59 3.79 -26.92
CA LEU A 15 30.06 4.78 -27.88
C LEU A 15 29.16 4.15 -28.96
N PHE A 16 27.85 4.07 -28.69
CA PHE A 16 26.83 4.25 -29.72
C PHE A 16 25.63 5.03 -29.14
N LEU A 17 25.49 6.26 -29.64
CA LEU A 17 24.26 7.03 -29.64
C LEU A 17 23.18 6.27 -30.44
N ALA A 18 21.96 6.26 -29.93
CA ALA A 18 20.76 6.30 -30.78
C ALA A 18 19.62 6.96 -30.00
N LEU A 19 19.55 8.30 -30.13
CA LEU A 19 18.36 9.08 -29.87
C LEU A 19 17.37 8.79 -31.00
N THR A 20 16.19 8.27 -30.71
CA THR A 20 15.05 8.35 -31.64
C THR A 20 13.91 9.10 -30.97
N ILE A 21 13.81 10.36 -31.36
CA ILE A 21 12.70 11.26 -31.09
C ILE A 21 11.52 10.80 -31.95
N VAL A 22 10.40 10.46 -31.32
CA VAL A 22 9.11 10.31 -32.00
C VAL A 22 8.48 11.70 -32.08
N GLN A 23 8.48 12.32 -33.26
CA GLN A 23 7.71 13.53 -33.54
C GLN A 23 6.27 13.16 -33.91
N PRO A 24 5.26 13.94 -33.48
CA PRO A 24 3.88 13.76 -33.91
C PRO A 24 3.66 14.33 -35.33
N LEU A 25 3.02 13.53 -36.19
CA LEU A 25 2.52 13.92 -37.51
C LEU A 25 1.38 14.93 -37.37
N SER A 26 1.61 16.14 -37.87
CA SER A 26 0.59 17.15 -38.12
C SER A 26 -0.05 16.88 -39.48
N ILE A 27 -1.34 16.57 -39.51
CA ILE A 27 -2.13 16.49 -40.75
C ILE A 27 -2.92 17.79 -40.86
N GLY A 28 -2.40 18.73 -41.64
CA GLY A 28 -3.14 19.87 -42.15
C GLY A 28 -3.80 19.52 -43.48
N ALA A 29 -5.13 19.46 -43.51
CA ALA A 29 -5.89 19.41 -44.75
C ALA A 29 -6.34 20.83 -45.13
N LYS A 30 -5.75 21.38 -46.18
CA LYS A 30 -6.33 22.48 -46.97
C LYS A 30 -7.35 21.88 -47.93
N SER A 31 -8.56 22.45 -48.01
CA SER A 31 -9.39 22.31 -49.22
C SER A 31 -10.23 23.57 -49.48
N GLN A 32 -9.75 24.29 -50.50
CA GLN A 32 -10.46 24.99 -51.58
C GLN A 32 -11.52 26.07 -51.26
N ASN A 33 -11.11 27.30 -51.60
CA ASN A 33 -11.96 28.38 -52.04
C ASN A 33 -12.82 27.95 -53.23
N ASN A 34 -14.12 28.26 -53.17
CA ASN A 34 -14.89 28.55 -54.38
C ASN A 34 -15.73 29.81 -54.12
N GLN A 35 -15.34 30.91 -54.76
CA GLN A 35 -16.14 32.13 -54.90
C GLN A 35 -17.14 31.92 -56.04
N LEU A 36 -18.42 32.19 -55.78
CA LEU A 36 -19.36 32.60 -56.82
C LEU A 36 -19.96 33.97 -56.44
N LEU A 37 -20.02 34.84 -57.45
CA LEU A 37 -20.37 36.26 -57.42
C LEU A 37 -21.88 36.51 -57.19
N LEU A 38 -22.17 37.66 -56.57
CA LEU A 38 -23.48 38.29 -56.34
C LEU A 38 -24.13 38.76 -57.66
N PRO A 39 -25.46 38.99 -57.74
CA PRO A 39 -25.98 40.33 -57.44
C PRO A 39 -27.42 40.38 -56.87
N GLY A 40 -27.82 41.54 -56.34
CA GLY A 40 -29.21 42.00 -56.46
C GLY A 40 -29.95 42.37 -55.17
N THR A 41 -30.10 43.67 -54.98
CA THR A 41 -30.96 44.37 -54.01
C THR A 41 -32.43 43.95 -54.05
N GLY A 42 -33.04 43.73 -52.88
CA GLY A 42 -34.48 43.55 -52.72
C GLY A 42 -34.91 43.72 -51.26
N ARG A 43 -35.30 44.94 -50.91
CA ARG A 43 -35.88 45.29 -49.59
C ARG A 43 -37.37 44.95 -49.66
N MET A 44 -37.84 43.98 -48.86
CA MET A 44 -39.26 43.72 -48.63
C MET A 44 -39.55 43.44 -47.14
N PRO A 45 -40.77 43.75 -46.68
CA PRO A 45 -41.02 44.20 -45.30
C PRO A 45 -41.20 43.07 -44.31
N ILE A 46 -40.81 43.32 -43.06
CA ILE A 46 -41.09 42.47 -41.89
C ILE A 46 -42.61 42.51 -41.61
N PRO A 47 -43.32 41.37 -41.61
CA PRO A 47 -44.68 41.30 -41.08
C PRO A 47 -44.65 41.46 -39.55
N GLN A 48 -45.38 42.45 -39.05
CA GLN A 48 -45.63 42.66 -37.63
C GLN A 48 -46.62 41.60 -37.14
N GLU A 49 -46.13 40.54 -36.50
CA GLU A 49 -46.97 39.65 -35.72
C GLU A 49 -46.89 40.03 -34.24
N LYS A 50 -47.97 40.65 -33.75
CA LYS A 50 -48.19 40.94 -32.33
C LYS A 50 -48.37 39.61 -31.58
N SER A 51 -47.32 39.15 -30.93
CA SER A 51 -47.40 38.19 -29.84
C SER A 51 -47.03 38.90 -28.54
N THR A 52 -48.05 39.37 -27.81
CA THR A 52 -47.93 39.79 -26.41
C THR A 52 -47.67 38.56 -25.56
N LEU A 53 -46.41 38.15 -25.45
CA LEU A 53 -45.94 37.34 -24.33
C LEU A 53 -45.30 38.30 -23.34
N GLU A 54 -46.07 38.61 -22.30
CA GLU A 54 -45.67 39.34 -21.11
C GLU A 54 -44.48 38.63 -20.47
N TYR A 55 -43.27 39.17 -20.66
CA TYR A 55 -42.05 38.67 -20.04
C TYR A 55 -42.12 38.97 -18.55
N ASN A 56 -42.43 37.95 -17.75
CA ASN A 56 -42.41 38.02 -16.30
C ASN A 56 -41.04 37.50 -15.82
N PRO A 57 -40.08 38.38 -15.46
CA PRO A 57 -38.76 37.93 -15.03
C PRO A 57 -38.91 37.09 -13.76
N PRO A 58 -38.18 35.96 -13.64
CA PRO A 58 -38.15 35.21 -12.39
C PRO A 58 -37.69 36.16 -11.29
N GLN A 59 -38.48 36.23 -10.21
CA GLN A 59 -38.14 36.96 -8.99
C GLN A 59 -36.79 36.45 -8.51
N ARG A 60 -35.73 37.22 -8.81
CA ARG A 60 -34.39 36.97 -8.30
C ARG A 60 -34.46 37.31 -6.82
N GLY A 61 -34.78 36.31 -6.01
CA GLY A 61 -34.69 36.41 -4.56
C GLY A 61 -33.34 37.02 -4.19
N ALA A 62 -33.36 37.90 -3.18
CA ALA A 62 -32.15 38.46 -2.60
C ALA A 62 -31.13 37.33 -2.33
N PRO A 63 -29.81 37.58 -2.41
CA PRO A 63 -28.82 36.57 -2.07
C PRO A 63 -29.07 36.16 -0.62
N GLY A 64 -29.75 35.03 -0.43
CA GLY A 64 -29.80 34.36 0.85
C GLY A 64 -28.37 33.99 1.21
N ASP A 65 -28.03 34.18 2.48
CA ASP A 65 -26.73 33.90 3.07
C ASP A 65 -26.10 32.66 2.42
N ARG A 66 -25.13 32.89 1.52
CA ARG A 66 -24.19 31.85 1.11
C ARG A 66 -23.34 31.57 2.35
N LYS A 67 -23.85 30.71 3.22
CA LYS A 67 -22.97 29.90 4.07
C LYS A 67 -22.06 29.16 3.10
N ASP A 68 -20.77 29.32 3.35
CA ASP A 68 -19.65 28.91 2.54
C ASP A 68 -19.88 27.71 1.62
N ALA A 69 -19.33 27.82 0.41
CA ALA A 69 -18.99 26.65 -0.39
C ALA A 69 -18.26 25.66 0.51
N GLY A 70 -18.81 24.45 0.64
CA GLY A 70 -18.36 23.45 1.59
C GLY A 70 -16.86 23.27 1.53
N THR A 71 -16.18 23.76 2.56
CA THR A 71 -14.97 23.12 3.05
C THR A 71 -15.38 21.67 3.22
N TYR A 72 -14.85 20.76 2.39
CA TYR A 72 -14.87 19.36 2.75
C TYR A 72 -14.14 19.34 4.11
N ASN A 73 -14.91 19.30 5.19
CA ASN A 73 -14.41 19.19 6.55
C ASN A 73 -13.84 17.78 6.63
N HIS A 74 -12.66 17.63 6.05
CA HIS A 74 -11.87 16.45 6.20
C HIS A 74 -11.59 16.33 7.69
N PRO A 75 -11.87 15.17 8.33
CA PRO A 75 -11.47 14.97 9.70
C PRO A 75 -10.00 15.38 9.85
N PRO A 76 -9.63 16.16 10.88
CA PRO A 76 -8.25 16.52 11.09
C PRO A 76 -7.41 15.24 11.15
N LEU A 77 -6.30 15.20 10.42
CA LEU A 77 -5.42 14.03 10.40
C LEU A 77 -4.95 13.71 11.83
N PRO A 78 -4.75 12.42 12.16
CA PRO A 78 -4.18 12.07 13.45
C PRO A 78 -2.80 12.73 13.59
N THR A 79 -2.48 13.21 14.78
CA THR A 79 -1.16 13.82 15.06
C THR A 79 -0.20 12.81 15.69
N ARG A 80 -0.76 11.80 16.36
CA ARG A 80 -0.08 10.66 16.98
C ARG A 80 -0.54 9.38 16.32
N LEU A 81 0.34 8.39 16.28
CA LEU A 81 -0.02 7.04 15.90
C LEU A 81 -0.87 6.38 16.99
N GLU A 82 -2.08 5.98 16.60
CA GLU A 82 -3.05 5.21 17.38
C GLU A 82 -3.66 4.20 16.40
N TYR A 83 -3.73 2.94 16.79
CA TYR A 83 -4.25 1.88 15.94
C TYR A 83 -5.69 1.55 16.33
N ASP A 84 -6.61 1.68 15.38
CA ASP A 84 -8.02 1.31 15.57
C ASP A 84 -8.26 -0.02 14.85
N PRO A 85 -8.31 -1.16 15.55
CA PRO A 85 -8.55 -2.45 14.90
C PRO A 85 -9.93 -2.51 14.24
N PRO A 86 -10.09 -3.30 13.16
CA PRO A 86 -11.41 -3.61 12.63
C PRO A 86 -12.35 -4.18 13.70
N GLN A 87 -13.61 -3.74 13.69
CA GLN A 87 -14.65 -4.20 14.63
C GLN A 87 -15.06 -5.68 14.43
N ARG A 88 -14.56 -6.32 13.36
CA ARG A 88 -14.71 -7.76 13.09
C ARG A 88 -13.40 -8.45 13.47
N GLY A 89 -13.45 -9.40 14.41
CA GLY A 89 -12.31 -10.23 14.79
C GLY A 89 -12.11 -11.43 13.86
N ALA A 90 -11.11 -12.26 14.15
CA ALA A 90 -10.94 -13.57 13.52
C ALA A 90 -12.25 -14.40 13.58
N PRO A 91 -12.53 -15.28 12.59
CA PRO A 91 -13.69 -16.16 12.63
C PRO A 91 -13.84 -16.89 13.96
N ASP A 92 -15.08 -17.02 14.44
CA ASP A 92 -15.46 -17.67 15.70
C ASP A 92 -15.39 -19.21 15.55
N GLU A 93 -14.22 -19.73 15.20
CA GLU A 93 -13.89 -21.14 15.33
C GLU A 93 -12.64 -21.23 16.20
N ARG A 94 -12.80 -21.75 17.41
CA ARG A 94 -11.69 -22.27 18.22
C ARG A 94 -11.08 -23.47 17.50
N SER A 95 -10.31 -23.23 16.45
CA SER A 95 -9.15 -24.07 16.20
C SER A 95 -8.22 -23.81 17.37
N ASP A 96 -7.96 -24.87 18.14
CA ASP A 96 -7.10 -24.95 19.32
C ASP A 96 -5.63 -24.66 18.94
N ALA A 97 -5.37 -23.47 18.39
CA ALA A 97 -4.06 -22.96 18.05
C ALA A 97 -3.75 -21.88 19.08
N GLY A 98 -3.19 -22.29 20.22
CA GLY A 98 -2.44 -21.41 21.08
C GLY A 98 -1.31 -20.77 20.26
N SER A 99 -1.58 -19.63 19.62
CA SER A 99 -0.64 -18.92 18.76
C SER A 99 -0.28 -17.55 19.33
N ARG A 100 -0.14 -17.49 20.67
CA ARG A 100 1.05 -16.82 21.17
C ARG A 100 2.18 -17.67 20.61
N GLY A 101 2.87 -17.20 19.57
CA GLY A 101 3.90 -18.00 18.94
C GLY A 101 4.85 -18.57 19.99
N SER A 102 5.56 -19.65 19.66
CA SER A 102 6.64 -20.12 20.54
C SER A 102 7.52 -18.92 20.93
N GLU A 103 8.08 -18.89 22.15
CA GLU A 103 8.85 -17.73 22.65
C GLU A 103 9.95 -17.22 21.69
N ASP A 104 10.32 -18.04 20.71
CA ASP A 104 11.37 -17.76 19.74
C ASP A 104 10.88 -17.33 18.34
N LEU A 105 9.58 -17.42 18.03
CA LEU A 105 8.96 -16.95 16.79
C LEU A 105 7.61 -16.29 17.07
N LEU A 106 7.49 -14.99 16.78
CA LEU A 106 6.32 -14.17 17.12
C LEU A 106 5.79 -13.44 15.88
N ALA A 107 4.48 -13.50 15.62
CA ALA A 107 3.85 -12.70 14.57
C ALA A 107 3.65 -11.26 15.05
N LEU A 108 3.97 -10.28 14.20
CA LEU A 108 3.63 -8.89 14.44
C LEU A 108 2.22 -8.64 13.93
N VAL A 109 1.24 -9.00 14.74
CA VAL A 109 -0.19 -8.80 14.52
C VAL A 109 -0.83 -8.19 15.78
N PRO A 110 -2.01 -7.55 15.66
CA PRO A 110 -2.72 -7.06 16.83
C PRO A 110 -3.13 -8.21 17.77
N VAL A 111 -3.55 -7.89 18.99
CA VAL A 111 -3.94 -8.86 20.03
C VAL A 111 -5.07 -9.78 19.55
N ASN A 112 -5.99 -9.27 18.72
CA ASN A 112 -7.07 -10.05 18.11
C ASN A 112 -6.61 -10.93 16.93
N GLN A 113 -5.31 -10.91 16.59
CA GLN A 113 -4.66 -11.62 15.50
C GLN A 113 -5.24 -11.33 14.11
N TYR A 114 -5.93 -10.21 13.92
CA TYR A 114 -6.67 -9.89 12.69
C TYR A 114 -6.36 -8.47 12.21
N GLY A 115 -6.25 -8.29 10.90
CA GLY A 115 -6.06 -6.97 10.30
C GLY A 115 -6.51 -6.90 8.84
N TRP A 116 -6.77 -5.69 8.37
CA TRP A 116 -7.09 -5.44 6.97
C TRP A 116 -5.86 -5.13 6.14
N THR A 117 -5.95 -5.48 4.86
CA THR A 117 -5.03 -5.03 3.82
C THR A 117 -5.77 -4.54 2.59
N THR A 118 -5.17 -3.62 1.86
CA THR A 118 -5.54 -3.25 0.49
C THR A 118 -4.78 -4.06 -0.56
N ALA A 119 -3.64 -4.64 -0.17
CA ALA A 119 -2.68 -5.26 -1.07
C ALA A 119 -3.15 -6.62 -1.62
N GLU A 120 -2.84 -6.87 -2.90
CA GLU A 120 -2.98 -8.19 -3.53
C GLU A 120 -1.99 -9.21 -2.99
N TYR A 121 -0.80 -8.70 -2.64
CA TYR A 121 0.36 -9.44 -2.21
C TYR A 121 0.91 -8.74 -0.95
N PRO A 122 0.27 -8.96 0.21
CA PRO A 122 0.62 -8.28 1.45
C PRO A 122 1.98 -8.71 2.00
N THR A 123 2.46 -7.96 2.98
CA THR A 123 3.71 -8.26 3.69
C THR A 123 3.39 -8.69 5.11
N PHE A 124 3.88 -9.87 5.48
CA PHE A 124 3.72 -10.44 6.82
C PHE A 124 4.98 -10.16 7.64
N TRP A 125 4.81 -9.65 8.86
CA TRP A 125 5.90 -9.28 9.75
C TRP A 125 5.97 -10.24 10.94
N PHE A 126 7.19 -10.59 11.33
CA PHE A 126 7.44 -11.50 12.45
C PHE A 126 8.77 -11.17 13.13
N TYR A 127 8.87 -11.50 14.41
CA TYR A 127 10.10 -11.44 15.18
C TYR A 127 10.64 -12.87 15.36
N LEU A 128 11.92 -13.05 15.10
CA LEU A 128 12.65 -14.27 15.39
C LEU A 128 13.66 -13.97 16.51
N LYS A 129 13.56 -14.71 17.62
CA LYS A 129 14.59 -14.71 18.64
C LYS A 129 15.78 -15.54 18.16
N ARG A 130 16.96 -15.21 18.69
CA ARG A 130 18.24 -15.81 18.31
C ARG A 130 18.19 -17.33 18.15
N GLN A 131 18.38 -17.77 16.91
CA GLN A 131 18.56 -19.18 16.59
C GLN A 131 20.02 -19.59 16.80
N THR A 132 20.23 -20.73 17.46
CA THR A 132 21.55 -21.34 17.66
C THR A 132 22.04 -22.09 16.42
N SER A 133 21.12 -22.62 15.62
CA SER A 133 21.42 -23.31 14.35
C SER A 133 21.77 -22.32 13.24
N SER A 134 22.71 -22.70 12.37
CA SER A 134 23.14 -21.90 11.21
C SER A 134 22.28 -22.11 9.96
N THR A 135 21.45 -23.15 9.93
CA THR A 135 20.58 -23.48 8.78
C THR A 135 19.15 -23.61 9.26
N SER A 136 18.44 -22.48 9.30
CA SER A 136 17.02 -22.44 9.62
C SER A 136 16.26 -21.96 8.39
N THR A 137 15.28 -22.75 7.96
CA THR A 137 14.30 -22.35 6.96
C THR A 137 13.03 -21.91 7.64
N ILE A 138 12.28 -21.03 6.99
CA ILE A 138 10.93 -20.66 7.41
C ILE A 138 9.94 -21.03 6.31
N LYS A 139 8.90 -21.76 6.66
CA LYS A 139 7.80 -22.12 5.76
C LYS A 139 6.66 -21.14 5.97
N LEU A 140 6.19 -20.52 4.90
CA LEU A 140 4.96 -19.73 4.85
C LEU A 140 3.85 -20.56 4.21
N GLU A 141 2.72 -20.66 4.89
CA GLU A 141 1.47 -21.24 4.39
C GLU A 141 0.40 -20.14 4.36
N LEU A 142 -0.36 -20.09 3.25
CA LEU A 142 -1.57 -19.27 3.11
C LEU A 142 -2.77 -20.21 3.03
N ILE A 143 -3.72 -20.00 3.93
CA ILE A 143 -4.91 -20.83 4.13
C ILE A 143 -6.13 -19.98 3.82
N ASP A 144 -7.06 -20.49 3.02
CA ASP A 144 -8.31 -19.79 2.69
C ASP A 144 -9.40 -19.97 3.77
N GLU A 145 -10.54 -19.31 3.58
CA GLU A 145 -11.73 -19.38 4.44
C GLU A 145 -12.34 -20.80 4.58
N HIS A 146 -11.91 -21.76 3.75
CA HIS A 146 -12.32 -23.16 3.81
C HIS A 146 -11.27 -24.06 4.47
N HIS A 147 -10.31 -23.46 5.19
CA HIS A 147 -9.19 -24.15 5.84
C HIS A 147 -8.29 -24.93 4.87
N LYS A 148 -8.27 -24.53 3.60
CA LYS A 148 -7.41 -25.15 2.58
C LYS A 148 -6.13 -24.36 2.40
N VAL A 149 -4.99 -25.04 2.44
CA VAL A 149 -3.70 -24.46 2.04
C VAL A 149 -3.75 -24.14 0.54
N VAL A 150 -3.81 -22.86 0.20
CA VAL A 150 -3.85 -22.36 -1.18
C VAL A 150 -2.48 -21.96 -1.70
N TYR A 151 -1.51 -21.74 -0.81
CA TYR A 151 -0.13 -21.49 -1.17
C TYR A 151 0.82 -21.92 -0.06
N GLN A 152 2.00 -22.40 -0.44
CA GLN A 152 3.08 -22.73 0.48
C GLN A 152 4.44 -22.44 -0.16
N ILE A 153 5.36 -21.89 0.61
CA ILE A 153 6.76 -21.72 0.21
C ILE A 153 7.69 -21.91 1.41
N THR A 154 8.87 -22.48 1.18
CA THR A 154 9.95 -22.55 2.16
C THR A 154 11.06 -21.59 1.73
N LEU A 155 11.51 -20.75 2.66
CA LEU A 155 12.52 -19.73 2.44
C LEU A 155 13.72 -19.95 3.37
N ALA A 156 14.91 -19.63 2.90
CA ALA A 156 16.10 -19.63 3.74
C ALA A 156 16.17 -18.33 4.57
N LEU A 157 16.38 -18.46 5.88
CA LEU A 157 16.60 -17.30 6.74
C LEU A 157 18.01 -16.74 6.51
N THR A 158 18.08 -15.46 6.15
CA THR A 158 19.35 -14.73 5.94
C THR A 158 19.93 -14.17 7.23
N GLN A 159 19.12 -14.11 8.29
CA GLN A 159 19.46 -13.53 9.60
C GLN A 159 19.02 -14.49 10.70
N ARG A 160 19.73 -14.46 11.84
CA ARG A 160 19.48 -15.39 12.96
C ARG A 160 18.56 -14.84 14.04
N GLU A 161 18.31 -13.53 14.04
CA GLU A 161 17.45 -12.83 14.98
C GLU A 161 16.97 -11.50 14.41
N GLY A 162 15.87 -10.99 14.95
CA GLY A 162 15.35 -9.66 14.65
C GLY A 162 13.94 -9.68 14.07
N ILE A 163 13.43 -8.48 13.78
CA ILE A 163 12.15 -8.25 13.15
C ILE A 163 12.33 -8.33 11.63
N MET A 164 11.60 -9.26 11.03
CA MET A 164 11.70 -9.64 9.64
C MET A 164 10.33 -9.57 8.96
N HIS A 165 10.35 -9.68 7.65
CA HIS A 165 9.14 -9.68 6.85
C HIS A 165 9.25 -10.64 5.67
N ILE A 166 8.11 -11.18 5.24
CA ILE A 166 7.94 -11.94 4.00
C ILE A 166 6.79 -11.30 3.24
N THR A 167 7.06 -10.82 2.03
CA THR A 167 6.00 -10.39 1.10
C THR A 167 5.47 -11.60 0.36
N LEU A 168 4.14 -11.73 0.28
CA LEU A 168 3.49 -12.81 -0.47
C LEU A 168 3.99 -12.78 -1.93
N PRO A 169 4.66 -13.83 -2.42
CA PRO A 169 5.23 -13.82 -3.77
C PRO A 169 4.15 -13.76 -4.85
N LYS A 170 4.48 -13.17 -6.01
CA LYS A 170 3.57 -13.15 -7.17
C LYS A 170 3.27 -14.53 -7.78
N THR A 171 3.98 -15.57 -7.35
CA THR A 171 3.69 -16.96 -7.67
C THR A 171 2.53 -17.52 -6.85
N ALA A 172 2.15 -16.86 -5.75
CA ALA A 172 0.95 -17.19 -5.00
C ALA A 172 -0.30 -16.62 -5.67
N PRO A 173 -1.50 -17.16 -5.35
CA PRO A 173 -2.74 -16.49 -5.67
C PRO A 173 -2.79 -15.10 -5.01
N ARG A 174 -3.24 -14.08 -5.74
CA ARG A 174 -3.55 -12.77 -5.15
C ARG A 174 -4.69 -12.91 -4.15
N LEU A 175 -4.64 -12.14 -3.06
CA LEU A 175 -5.78 -12.07 -2.15
C LEU A 175 -6.97 -11.41 -2.85
N GLU A 176 -8.15 -11.99 -2.71
CA GLU A 176 -9.40 -11.44 -3.25
C GLU A 176 -10.05 -10.46 -2.28
N ILE A 177 -10.66 -9.40 -2.81
CA ILE A 177 -11.38 -8.41 -2.00
C ILE A 177 -12.57 -9.08 -1.30
N GLY A 178 -12.75 -8.80 -0.02
CA GLY A 178 -13.81 -9.33 0.83
C GLY A 178 -13.57 -10.76 1.32
N LYS A 179 -12.43 -11.38 0.97
CA LYS A 179 -12.06 -12.72 1.45
C LYS A 179 -11.06 -12.67 2.59
N GLN A 180 -11.23 -13.61 3.50
CA GLN A 180 -10.35 -13.83 4.64
C GLN A 180 -9.37 -14.97 4.35
N TYR A 181 -8.15 -14.80 4.82
CA TYR A 181 -7.10 -15.79 4.77
C TYR A 181 -6.40 -15.85 6.12
N GLN A 182 -5.82 -17.00 6.44
CA GLN A 182 -4.88 -17.15 7.52
C GLN A 182 -3.49 -17.37 6.93
N TRP A 183 -2.49 -16.62 7.42
CA TRP A 183 -1.10 -16.89 7.11
C TRP A 183 -0.42 -17.52 8.33
N VAL A 184 0.38 -18.56 8.09
CA VAL A 184 1.10 -19.29 9.12
C VAL A 184 2.56 -19.39 8.70
N LEU A 185 3.44 -19.02 9.61
CA LEU A 185 4.86 -19.27 9.54
C LEU A 185 5.21 -20.44 10.45
N SER A 186 6.05 -21.33 9.94
CA SER A 186 6.64 -22.42 10.72
C SER A 186 8.15 -22.49 10.51
N SER A 187 8.88 -22.78 11.58
CA SER A 187 10.35 -22.92 11.56
C SER A 187 10.77 -23.93 12.63
N GLY A 188 11.89 -24.62 12.41
CA GLY A 188 12.39 -25.65 13.32
C GLY A 188 12.30 -27.05 12.75
N GLU A 189 12.64 -28.02 13.59
CA GLU A 189 12.66 -29.43 13.23
C GLU A 189 11.34 -30.11 13.62
N MET A 190 11.01 -31.21 12.93
CA MET A 190 9.82 -32.00 13.20
C MET A 190 9.75 -32.42 14.68
N GLY A 191 8.67 -32.05 15.36
CA GLY A 191 8.48 -32.29 16.80
C GLY A 191 8.93 -31.15 17.71
N ASN A 192 9.57 -30.11 17.17
CA ASN A 192 9.88 -28.86 17.87
C ASN A 192 9.65 -27.66 16.92
N GLU A 193 8.58 -27.72 16.14
CA GLU A 193 8.20 -26.65 15.21
C GLU A 193 7.62 -25.47 15.97
N MET A 194 8.16 -24.31 15.65
CA MET A 194 7.70 -23.00 16.09
C MET A 194 6.68 -22.49 15.10
N HIS A 195 5.54 -21.99 15.58
CA HIS A 195 4.49 -21.44 14.72
C HIS A 195 4.17 -19.99 15.11
N ALA A 196 3.90 -19.16 14.12
CA ALA A 196 3.39 -17.81 14.29
C ALA A 196 2.51 -17.44 13.09
N GLY A 197 1.44 -16.69 13.31
CA GLY A 197 0.54 -16.35 12.20
C GLY A 197 -0.51 -15.32 12.58
N GLY A 198 -1.40 -15.05 11.63
CA GLY A 198 -2.53 -14.18 11.83
C GLY A 198 -3.53 -14.25 10.69
N TRP A 199 -4.66 -13.60 10.90
CA TRP A 199 -5.73 -13.45 9.94
C TRP A 199 -5.59 -12.14 9.17
N ILE A 200 -5.93 -12.21 7.90
CA ILE A 200 -5.89 -11.09 6.98
C ILE A 200 -7.14 -11.09 6.11
N GLU A 201 -7.74 -9.91 5.95
CA GLU A 201 -8.82 -9.69 5.00
C GLU A 201 -8.41 -8.60 4.02
N ARG A 202 -8.56 -8.86 2.72
CA ARG A 202 -8.33 -7.82 1.72
C ARG A 202 -9.59 -6.97 1.56
N VAL A 203 -9.50 -5.69 1.85
CA VAL A 203 -10.63 -4.74 1.79
C VAL A 203 -10.30 -3.63 0.78
N ALA A 204 -11.31 -3.23 -0.01
CA ALA A 204 -11.17 -2.11 -0.93
C ALA A 204 -11.17 -0.78 -0.16
N LEU A 205 -10.35 0.17 -0.59
CA LEU A 205 -10.42 1.54 -0.09
C LEU A 205 -11.74 2.20 -0.49
N THR A 206 -12.35 2.95 0.43
CA THR A 206 -13.42 3.86 0.07
C THR A 206 -12.86 5.02 -0.79
N PRO A 207 -13.65 5.62 -1.68
CA PRO A 207 -13.20 6.76 -2.49
C PRO A 207 -12.65 7.90 -1.63
N GLU A 208 -13.29 8.16 -0.48
CA GLU A 208 -12.88 9.18 0.47
C GLU A 208 -11.51 8.86 1.05
N LEU A 209 -11.28 7.62 1.52
CA LEU A 209 -10.01 7.18 2.10
C LEU A 209 -8.88 7.21 1.07
N ALA A 210 -9.17 6.77 -0.17
CA ALA A 210 -8.21 6.84 -1.28
C ALA A 210 -7.79 8.28 -1.57
N SER A 211 -8.73 9.23 -1.57
CA SER A 211 -8.42 10.65 -1.79
C SER A 211 -7.52 11.23 -0.70
N GLN A 212 -7.72 10.88 0.58
CA GLN A 212 -6.84 11.35 1.66
C GLN A 212 -5.43 10.79 1.50
N LEU A 213 -5.32 9.49 1.22
CA LEU A 213 -4.05 8.80 1.06
C LEU A 213 -3.22 9.32 -0.14
N GLN A 214 -3.88 9.83 -1.19
CA GLN A 214 -3.21 10.45 -2.34
C GLN A 214 -2.58 11.81 -2.00
N GLN A 215 -3.16 12.57 -1.08
CA GLN A 215 -2.70 13.89 -0.70
C GLN A 215 -1.76 13.86 0.52
N ALA A 216 -1.82 12.79 1.30
CA ALA A 216 -1.06 12.60 2.52
C ALA A 216 0.44 12.42 2.27
N LYS A 217 1.25 13.04 3.12
CA LYS A 217 2.69 12.77 3.22
C LYS A 217 2.95 11.34 3.70
N PRO A 218 4.17 10.80 3.52
CA PRO A 218 4.45 9.41 3.88
C PRO A 218 4.10 9.03 5.33
N ARG A 219 4.47 9.85 6.32
CA ARG A 219 4.08 9.61 7.72
C ARG A 219 2.56 9.70 7.93
N GLU A 220 1.90 10.70 7.32
CA GLU A 220 0.45 10.91 7.45
C GLU A 220 -0.33 9.70 6.92
N ARG A 221 0.16 9.05 5.84
CA ARG A 221 -0.44 7.80 5.33
C ARG A 221 -0.45 6.69 6.36
N VAL A 222 0.66 6.51 7.10
CA VAL A 222 0.74 5.53 8.21
C VAL A 222 -0.33 5.81 9.25
N LEU A 223 -0.49 7.08 9.66
CA LEU A 223 -1.49 7.47 10.65
C LEU A 223 -2.92 7.21 10.15
N ILE A 224 -3.18 7.50 8.88
CA ILE A 224 -4.48 7.24 8.24
C ILE A 224 -4.78 5.74 8.21
N PHE A 225 -3.83 4.90 7.78
CA PHE A 225 -4.03 3.45 7.76
C PHE A 225 -4.27 2.89 9.16
N ALA A 226 -3.50 3.35 10.15
CA ALA A 226 -3.62 2.89 11.54
C ALA A 226 -5.02 3.17 12.09
N LYS A 227 -5.54 4.38 11.86
CA LYS A 227 -6.87 4.80 12.31
C LYS A 227 -8.03 4.13 11.56
N ASN A 228 -7.75 3.44 10.45
CA ASN A 228 -8.75 2.76 9.63
C ASN A 228 -8.58 1.22 9.64
N GLY A 229 -7.80 0.65 10.56
CA GLY A 229 -7.67 -0.80 10.74
C GLY A 229 -6.85 -1.53 9.69
N PHE A 230 -6.14 -0.80 8.81
CA PHE A 230 -5.25 -1.36 7.79
C PHE A 230 -3.89 -1.71 8.40
N TRP A 231 -3.88 -2.75 9.25
CA TRP A 231 -2.69 -3.20 9.98
C TRP A 231 -1.49 -3.44 9.06
N TYR A 232 -1.69 -4.18 7.98
CA TYR A 232 -0.60 -4.66 7.14
C TYR A 232 0.07 -3.51 6.38
N GLU A 233 -0.67 -2.49 5.96
CA GLU A 233 -0.13 -1.23 5.44
C GLU A 233 0.57 -0.43 6.54
N THR A 234 -0.05 -0.29 7.70
CA THR A 234 0.48 0.51 8.83
C THR A 234 1.88 0.05 9.23
N ILE A 235 2.04 -1.22 9.57
CA ILE A 235 3.33 -1.76 10.02
C ILE A 235 4.37 -1.74 8.89
N THR A 236 3.96 -2.03 7.66
CA THR A 236 4.86 -2.10 6.50
C THR A 236 5.39 -0.73 6.11
N GLU A 237 4.50 0.27 5.97
CA GLU A 237 4.90 1.64 5.62
C GLU A 237 5.72 2.27 6.74
N LEU A 238 5.34 2.09 8.02
CA LEU A 238 6.11 2.60 9.15
C LEU A 238 7.52 2.00 9.20
N ALA A 239 7.65 0.68 9.09
CA ALA A 239 8.95 0.01 9.11
C ALA A 239 9.83 0.43 7.91
N ALA A 240 9.22 0.62 6.73
CA ALA A 240 9.94 1.13 5.56
C ALA A 240 10.47 2.56 5.79
N LEU A 241 9.65 3.46 6.35
CA LEU A 241 10.06 4.81 6.67
C LEU A 241 11.20 4.86 7.69
N ARG A 242 11.15 4.01 8.73
CA ARG A 242 12.21 3.88 9.73
C ARG A 242 13.53 3.41 9.14
N ARG A 243 13.49 2.40 8.25
CA ARG A 243 14.70 1.92 7.56
C ARG A 243 15.30 2.99 6.65
N ALA A 244 14.46 3.78 5.98
CA ALA A 244 14.90 4.85 5.10
C ALA A 244 15.44 6.06 5.89
N ASN A 245 14.89 6.35 7.07
CA ASN A 245 15.21 7.51 7.89
C ASN A 245 15.54 7.11 9.34
N PRO A 246 16.66 6.40 9.60
CA PRO A 246 16.93 5.82 10.91
C PRO A 246 17.20 6.84 12.04
N GLN A 247 17.48 8.10 11.70
CA GLN A 247 17.71 9.19 12.66
C GLN A 247 16.46 10.03 12.93
N ASP A 248 15.32 9.72 12.28
CA ASP A 248 14.07 10.42 12.51
C ASP A 248 13.45 9.96 13.83
N THR A 249 13.50 10.85 14.83
CA THR A 249 12.96 10.57 16.16
C THR A 249 11.45 10.45 16.15
N GLN A 250 10.75 11.14 15.25
CA GLN A 250 9.29 11.06 15.18
C GLN A 250 8.85 9.67 14.70
N LEU A 251 9.55 9.09 13.73
CA LEU A 251 9.32 7.71 13.30
C LEU A 251 9.74 6.68 14.37
N ALA A 252 10.62 7.04 15.30
CA ALA A 252 10.94 6.23 16.47
C ALA A 252 9.81 6.25 17.51
N ASP A 253 9.28 7.43 17.79
CA ASP A 253 8.14 7.57 18.68
C ASP A 253 6.89 6.88 18.13
N ASP A 254 6.65 6.97 16.82
CA ASP A 254 5.55 6.25 16.16
C ASP A 254 5.71 4.73 16.28
N TRP A 255 6.92 4.20 16.11
CA TRP A 255 7.18 2.75 16.29
C TRP A 255 6.85 2.28 17.69
N VAL A 256 7.34 3.02 18.69
CA VAL A 256 7.09 2.75 20.09
C VAL A 256 5.58 2.83 20.37
N ALA A 257 4.91 3.87 19.88
CA ALA A 257 3.47 4.04 20.04
C ALA A 257 2.68 2.88 19.43
N LEU A 258 3.03 2.42 18.21
CA LEU A 258 2.33 1.31 17.56
C LEU A 258 2.41 0.03 18.38
N LEU A 259 3.63 -0.33 18.82
CA LEU A 259 3.87 -1.60 19.49
C LEU A 259 3.42 -1.58 20.96
N GLN A 260 3.28 -0.40 21.56
CA GLN A 260 2.70 -0.22 22.90
C GLN A 260 1.18 -0.05 22.90
N ASP A 261 0.57 0.13 21.73
CA ASP A 261 -0.87 0.29 21.61
C ASP A 261 -1.59 -0.89 22.31
N PRO A 262 -2.60 -0.65 23.16
CA PRO A 262 -3.31 -1.71 23.87
C PRO A 262 -3.88 -2.80 22.97
N ASP A 263 -4.27 -2.44 21.74
CA ASP A 263 -4.80 -3.39 20.76
C ASP A 263 -3.70 -4.17 20.03
N VAL A 264 -2.44 -3.78 20.19
CA VAL A 264 -1.26 -4.42 19.57
C VAL A 264 -0.42 -5.20 20.57
N SER A 265 0.03 -4.56 21.65
CA SER A 265 0.71 -5.18 22.79
C SER A 265 1.97 -6.00 22.44
N LEU A 266 2.89 -5.43 21.65
CA LEU A 266 4.16 -6.03 21.21
C LEU A 266 5.39 -5.34 21.85
N THR A 267 5.28 -5.03 23.14
CA THR A 267 6.23 -4.16 23.84
C THR A 267 7.64 -4.74 23.98
N GLU A 268 7.74 -6.06 24.03
CA GLU A 268 8.98 -6.82 24.24
C GLU A 268 9.93 -6.78 23.05
N ILE A 269 9.43 -6.45 21.85
CA ILE A 269 10.23 -6.39 20.63
C ILE A 269 10.56 -4.96 20.16
N ILE A 270 10.16 -3.92 20.90
CA ILE A 270 10.34 -2.49 20.49
C ILE A 270 11.78 -2.16 20.11
N SER A 271 12.73 -2.66 20.91
CA SER A 271 14.17 -2.40 20.75
C SER A 271 14.86 -3.35 19.76
N GLN A 272 14.13 -4.26 19.14
CA GLN A 272 14.70 -5.25 18.22
C GLN A 272 14.95 -4.64 16.84
N LEU A 273 15.95 -5.17 16.15
CA LEU A 273 16.40 -4.63 14.86
C LEU A 273 15.46 -5.05 13.72
N LEU A 274 15.17 -4.12 12.82
CA LEU A 274 14.57 -4.41 11.52
C LEU A 274 15.66 -4.95 10.60
N VAL A 275 15.59 -6.23 10.23
CA VAL A 275 16.63 -6.91 9.45
C VAL A 275 16.07 -7.45 8.12
N PRO A 276 16.90 -7.61 7.07
CA PRO A 276 16.44 -8.19 5.81
C PRO A 276 16.12 -9.68 5.98
N CYS A 277 15.09 -10.11 5.27
CA CYS A 277 14.70 -11.51 5.09
C CYS A 277 13.97 -11.60 3.74
N CYS A 278 13.71 -12.75 3.15
CA CYS A 278 14.39 -14.03 3.22
C CYS A 278 14.72 -14.38 1.76
N THR A 279 15.53 -15.39 1.47
CA THR A 279 15.77 -15.79 0.07
C THR A 279 14.94 -17.02 -0.29
N PRO A 280 14.23 -17.02 -1.44
CA PRO A 280 13.63 -18.22 -1.98
C PRO A 280 14.66 -19.26 -2.40
#